data_AF-A0A9D1K4A6-F1
#
_entry.id   AF-A0A9D1K4A6-F1
#
_cell.length_a   1.000
_cell.length_b   1.000
_cell.length_c   1.000
_cell.angle_alpha   90.00
_cell.angle_beta   90.00
_cell.angle_gamma   90.00
#
_symmetry.space_group_name_H-M   'P 1'
#
loop_
_entity.id
_entity.type
_entity.pdbx_description
1 polymer ?
#
loop_
_entity_poly.entity_id
_entity_poly.type
_entity_poly.pdbx_seq_one_letter_code
_entity_poly.pdbx_strand_id
1 'polypeptide(L)'
;MQVNGINTNYNSRPAFQARIPQELQNNILRQAVEFGTEGLNNAKKQIANVQRWGRPTTILETAFDLSSKTSKLGISNFSISKLYGAGLEKQKNNLYDTFMSLKEQDILKAEKQIAWEVENSKMDLINRACRDKKLMKKITGETNPTDEKLASAIDKLDEEQVVTLRFGLDEPTKFEQGPTLDFEF
;
A
#
# COMPACT_ATOMS: atom_id res chain seq x y z
N MET A 1 -38.33 -31.81 -11.02
CA MET A 1 -37.39 -30.95 -11.76
C MET A 1 -38.14 -29.72 -12.24
N GLN A 2 -37.80 -28.55 -11.72
CA GLN A 2 -37.76 -27.27 -12.43
C GLN A 2 -37.19 -26.27 -11.43
N VAL A 3 -35.92 -25.94 -11.63
CA VAL A 3 -35.22 -24.90 -10.88
C VAL A 3 -35.68 -23.59 -11.50
N ASN A 4 -36.52 -22.83 -10.80
CA ASN A 4 -36.87 -21.48 -11.23
C ASN A 4 -35.60 -20.62 -11.17
N GLY A 5 -35.08 -20.32 -12.36
CA GLY A 5 -33.94 -19.45 -12.55
C GLY A 5 -34.21 -18.10 -11.91
N ILE A 6 -33.42 -17.78 -10.89
CA ILE A 6 -33.32 -16.43 -10.35
C ILE A 6 -32.68 -15.58 -11.45
N ASN A 7 -33.54 -14.92 -12.22
CA ASN A 7 -33.17 -13.86 -13.15
C ASN A 7 -32.79 -12.63 -12.30
N THR A 8 -31.56 -12.61 -11.80
CA THR A 8 -30.99 -11.43 -11.17
C THR A 8 -30.27 -10.63 -12.24
N ASN A 9 -30.94 -9.58 -12.68
CA ASN A 9 -30.37 -8.50 -13.46
C ASN A 9 -29.01 -8.09 -12.85
N TYR A 10 -27.93 -8.33 -13.59
CA TYR A 10 -26.60 -7.81 -13.34
C TYR A 10 -26.61 -6.28 -13.53
N ASN A 11 -27.19 -5.55 -12.57
CA ASN A 11 -26.78 -4.19 -12.28
C ASN A 11 -25.58 -4.27 -11.33
N SER A 12 -24.43 -4.71 -11.86
CA SER A 12 -23.15 -4.72 -11.16
C SER A 12 -22.66 -3.28 -10.94
N ARG A 13 -23.30 -2.57 -10.00
CA ARG A 13 -22.56 -1.55 -9.25
C ARG A 13 -21.36 -2.28 -8.63
N PRO A 14 -20.10 -1.87 -8.87
CA PRO A 14 -18.98 -2.56 -8.26
C PRO A 14 -19.15 -2.47 -6.75
N ALA A 15 -19.28 -3.61 -6.08
CA ALA A 15 -19.49 -3.68 -4.63
C ALA A 15 -18.29 -3.10 -3.86
N PHE A 16 -17.14 -2.91 -4.53
CA PHE A 16 -15.91 -2.35 -3.99
C PHE A 16 -15.11 -1.68 -5.12
N GLN A 17 -14.42 -0.57 -4.82
CA GLN A 17 -13.58 0.18 -5.76
C GLN A 17 -12.27 0.57 -5.09
N ALA A 18 -11.16 0.44 -5.82
CA ALA A 18 -9.90 1.04 -5.41
C ALA A 18 -10.05 2.56 -5.26
N ARG A 19 -9.35 3.15 -4.30
CA ARG A 19 -9.44 4.57 -4.00
C ARG A 19 -8.28 5.31 -4.63
N ILE A 20 -8.57 6.41 -5.32
CA ILE A 20 -7.56 7.38 -5.77
C ILE A 20 -7.80 8.63 -4.93
N PRO A 21 -6.97 8.95 -3.92
CA PRO A 21 -7.02 10.19 -3.17
C PRO A 21 -7.25 11.42 -4.04
N GLN A 22 -8.11 12.32 -3.54
CA GLN A 22 -8.56 13.49 -4.29
C GLN A 22 -7.38 14.36 -4.75
N GLU A 23 -6.33 14.47 -3.94
CA GLU A 23 -5.12 15.23 -4.29
C GLU A 23 -4.40 14.62 -5.50
N LEU A 24 -4.20 13.30 -5.52
CA LEU A 24 -3.60 12.60 -6.66
C LEU A 24 -4.50 12.73 -7.90
N GLN A 25 -5.81 12.56 -7.75
CA GLN A 25 -6.76 12.76 -8.83
C GLN A 25 -6.67 14.17 -9.41
N ASN A 26 -6.62 15.20 -8.57
CA ASN A 26 -6.47 16.59 -9.00
C ASN A 26 -5.15 16.82 -9.73
N ASN A 27 -4.05 16.22 -9.27
CA ASN A 27 -2.74 16.30 -9.93
C ASN A 27 -2.75 15.65 -11.32
N ILE A 28 -3.33 14.45 -11.45
CA ILE A 28 -3.50 13.77 -12.75
C ILE A 28 -4.36 14.63 -13.69
N LEU A 29 -5.49 15.14 -13.22
CA LEU A 29 -6.39 15.96 -14.03
C LEU A 29 -5.73 17.29 -14.43
N ARG A 30 -4.96 17.92 -13.55
CA ARG A 30 -4.22 19.15 -13.86
C ARG A 30 -3.18 18.91 -14.95
N GLN A 31 -2.37 17.85 -14.84
CA GLN A 31 -1.42 17.47 -15.88
C GLN A 31 -2.13 17.13 -17.20
N ALA A 32 -3.31 16.50 -17.14
CA ALA A 32 -4.09 16.17 -18.33
C ALA A 32 -4.61 17.39 -19.10
N VAL A 33 -4.87 18.52 -18.43
CA VAL A 33 -5.33 19.76 -19.05
C VAL A 33 -4.27 20.34 -20.00
N GLU A 34 -2.98 20.12 -19.75
CA GLU A 34 -1.89 20.52 -20.64
C GLU A 34 -2.00 19.85 -22.03
N PHE A 35 -2.67 18.70 -22.10
CA PHE A 35 -2.97 17.95 -23.33
C PHE A 35 -4.37 18.26 -23.91
N GLY A 36 -5.06 19.29 -23.39
CA GLY A 36 -6.36 19.74 -23.88
C GLY A 36 -7.55 18.87 -23.42
N THR A 37 -8.69 19.07 -24.09
CA THR A 37 -9.97 18.44 -23.72
C THR A 37 -9.96 16.92 -23.89
N GLU A 38 -9.27 16.42 -24.91
CA GLU A 38 -9.10 14.98 -25.13
C GLU A 38 -8.29 14.33 -24.00
N GLY A 39 -7.16 14.94 -23.62
CA GLY A 39 -6.32 14.48 -22.51
C GLY A 39 -7.09 14.42 -21.19
N LEU A 40 -7.85 15.47 -20.87
CA LEU A 40 -8.69 15.53 -19.67
C LEU A 40 -9.79 14.45 -19.67
N ASN A 41 -10.44 14.22 -20.80
CA ASN A 41 -11.48 13.20 -20.92
C ASN A 41 -10.91 11.78 -20.79
N ASN A 42 -9.73 11.54 -21.35
CA ASN A 42 -9.02 10.28 -21.23
C ASN A 42 -8.62 9.99 -19.78
N ALA A 43 -8.09 11.00 -19.07
CA ALA A 43 -7.79 10.90 -17.65
C ALA A 43 -9.01 10.50 -16.81
N LYS A 44 -10.15 11.18 -17.02
CA LYS A 44 -11.41 10.89 -16.30
C LYS A 44 -11.88 9.46 -16.53
N LYS A 45 -11.82 8.96 -17.77
CA LYS A 45 -12.17 7.57 -18.12
C LYS A 45 -11.23 6.58 -17.43
N GLN A 46 -9.94 6.85 -17.45
CA GLN A 46 -8.94 5.99 -16.85
C GLN A 46 -9.05 5.94 -15.31
N ILE A 47 -9.37 7.08 -14.65
CA ILE A 47 -9.72 7.13 -13.22
C ILE A 47 -10.87 6.18 -12.90
N ALA A 48 -11.96 6.26 -13.65
CA ALA A 48 -13.09 5.38 -13.44
C ALA A 48 -12.74 3.89 -13.69
N ASN A 49 -11.87 3.58 -14.65
CA ASN A 49 -11.43 2.21 -14.92
C ASN A 49 -10.56 1.64 -13.80
N VAL A 50 -9.55 2.39 -13.38
CA VAL A 50 -8.62 1.96 -12.31
C VAL A 50 -9.36 1.73 -11.00
N GLN A 51 -10.32 2.61 -10.66
CA GLN A 51 -11.19 2.43 -9.49
C GLN A 51 -12.00 1.13 -9.55
N ARG A 52 -12.33 0.60 -10.73
CA ARG A 52 -13.11 -0.65 -10.87
C ARG A 52 -12.27 -1.92 -10.66
N TRP A 53 -10.98 -1.88 -10.97
CA TRP A 53 -10.16 -3.09 -11.06
C TRP A 53 -9.44 -3.46 -9.76
N GLY A 54 -9.03 -2.48 -8.96
CA GLY A 54 -8.32 -2.78 -7.71
C GLY A 54 -9.26 -3.25 -6.60
N ARG A 55 -8.67 -3.94 -5.62
CA ARG A 55 -9.37 -4.39 -4.40
C ARG A 55 -9.89 -3.20 -3.58
N PRO A 56 -10.90 -3.41 -2.73
CA PRO A 56 -11.46 -2.37 -1.86
C PRO A 56 -10.45 -1.60 -1.01
N THR A 57 -9.39 -2.28 -0.57
CA THR A 57 -8.33 -1.72 0.28
C THR A 57 -7.19 -1.10 -0.51
N THR A 58 -7.19 -1.24 -1.84
CA THR A 58 -6.17 -0.67 -2.70
C THR A 58 -6.38 0.84 -2.79
N ILE A 59 -5.39 1.60 -2.34
CA ILE A 59 -5.35 3.05 -2.46
C ILE A 59 -4.17 3.39 -3.38
N LEU A 60 -4.38 4.14 -4.45
CA LEU A 60 -3.26 4.65 -5.26
C LEU A 60 -2.79 5.98 -4.71
N GLU A 61 -1.49 6.15 -4.53
CA GLU A 61 -0.93 7.37 -3.95
C GLU A 61 0.27 7.89 -4.74
N THR A 62 0.70 9.10 -4.40
CA THR A 62 1.98 9.61 -4.92
C THR A 62 3.09 9.12 -3.99
N ALA A 63 4.01 8.32 -4.53
CA ALA A 63 5.20 7.88 -3.83
C ALA A 63 6.43 8.63 -4.39
N PHE A 64 7.32 9.09 -3.52
CA PHE A 64 8.58 9.68 -3.96
C PHE A 64 9.65 8.59 -4.09
N ASP A 65 10.15 8.40 -5.31
CA ASP A 65 11.29 7.52 -5.55
C ASP A 65 12.60 8.27 -5.33
N LEU A 66 13.32 7.88 -4.28
CA LEU A 66 14.61 8.47 -3.91
C LEU A 66 15.70 8.22 -4.96
N SER A 67 15.64 7.10 -5.69
CA SER A 67 16.67 6.72 -6.65
C SER A 67 16.63 7.59 -7.91
N SER A 68 15.43 7.87 -8.41
CA SER A 68 15.22 8.76 -9.56
C SER A 68 14.92 10.20 -9.17
N LYS A 69 14.71 10.49 -7.87
CA LYS A 69 14.28 11.79 -7.34
C LYS A 69 13.00 12.31 -7.99
N THR A 70 12.08 11.43 -8.33
CA THR A 70 10.80 11.79 -8.97
C THR A 70 9.61 11.29 -8.18
N SER A 71 8.49 12.01 -8.29
CA SER A 71 7.20 11.57 -7.78
C SER A 71 6.56 10.61 -8.77
N LYS A 72 6.06 9.49 -8.26
CA LYS A 72 5.55 8.40 -9.06
C LYS A 72 4.32 7.76 -8.42
N LEU A 73 3.68 6.84 -9.14
CA LEU A 73 2.40 6.26 -8.72
C LEU A 73 2.64 5.01 -7.88
N GLY A 74 2.29 5.07 -6.60
CA GLY A 74 2.38 3.95 -5.66
C GLY A 74 1.01 3.37 -5.31
N ILE A 75 1.03 2.23 -4.60
CA ILE A 75 -0.15 1.64 -3.95
C ILE A 75 0.08 1.74 -2.45
N SER A 76 -0.78 2.48 -1.76
CA SER A 76 -0.68 2.79 -0.33
C SER A 76 -0.92 1.58 0.57
N ASN A 77 -0.02 1.51 1.53
CA ASN A 77 -0.05 0.84 2.82
C ASN A 77 1.18 1.41 3.53
N PHE A 78 0.99 2.32 4.50
CA PHE A 78 1.89 3.45 4.83
C PHE A 78 3.38 3.10 5.00
N SER A 79 3.70 1.87 5.41
CA SER A 79 5.07 1.38 5.63
C SER A 79 5.62 0.44 4.54
N ILE A 80 4.75 -0.17 3.72
CA ILE A 80 5.09 -1.17 2.69
C ILE A 80 5.15 -0.52 1.30
N SER A 81 4.15 0.29 1.00
CA SER A 81 3.82 0.90 -0.30
C SER A 81 4.99 1.34 -1.17
N LYS A 82 5.95 2.07 -0.58
CA LYS A 82 6.97 2.82 -1.33
C LYS A 82 7.92 1.94 -2.14
N LEU A 83 8.14 0.70 -1.72
CA LEU A 83 9.06 -0.23 -2.41
C LEU A 83 8.38 -1.04 -3.51
N TYR A 84 7.10 -1.39 -3.34
CA TYR A 84 6.42 -2.36 -4.19
C TYR A 84 5.55 -1.68 -5.28
N GLY A 85 5.03 -0.48 -5.00
CA GLY A 85 4.27 0.32 -5.96
C GLY A 85 5.15 0.96 -7.05
N ALA A 86 6.44 1.17 -6.77
CA ALA A 86 7.42 1.74 -7.70
C ALA A 86 7.62 0.90 -9.00
N GLY A 87 7.04 -0.29 -9.08
CA GLY A 87 7.04 -1.09 -10.30
C GLY A 87 6.11 -0.56 -11.40
N LEU A 88 5.11 0.27 -11.06
CA LEU A 88 4.06 0.72 -11.99
C LEU A 88 4.56 1.73 -13.04
N GLU A 89 5.69 2.38 -12.78
CA GLU A 89 6.19 3.55 -13.52
C GLU A 89 7.34 3.25 -14.50
N LYS A 90 7.73 1.98 -14.68
CA LYS A 90 9.07 1.56 -15.14
C LYS A 90 9.65 2.20 -16.42
N GLN A 91 8.90 2.99 -17.21
CA GLN A 91 9.38 3.64 -18.43
C GLN A 91 8.74 5.02 -18.72
N LYS A 92 8.20 5.73 -17.73
CA LYS A 92 7.42 6.96 -17.96
C LYS A 92 7.99 8.19 -17.25
N ASN A 93 7.77 9.36 -17.85
CA ASN A 93 8.41 10.62 -17.44
C ASN A 93 7.65 11.36 -16.33
N ASN A 94 6.36 11.09 -16.15
CA ASN A 94 5.53 11.74 -15.15
C ASN A 94 4.37 10.84 -14.66
N LEU A 95 3.63 11.34 -13.67
CA LEU A 95 2.48 10.67 -13.06
C LEU A 95 1.34 10.42 -14.05
N TYR A 96 0.99 11.42 -14.87
CA TYR A 96 -0.06 11.30 -15.88
C TYR A 96 0.21 10.19 -16.90
N ASP A 97 1.41 10.16 -17.48
CA ASP A 97 1.82 9.16 -18.46
C ASP A 97 1.81 7.76 -17.87
N THR A 98 2.28 7.63 -16.62
CA THR A 98 2.21 6.38 -15.86
C THR A 98 0.77 5.94 -15.69
N PHE A 99 -0.08 6.85 -15.18
CA PHE A 99 -1.49 6.60 -14.91
C PHE A 99 -2.27 6.17 -16.16
N MET A 100 -2.04 6.85 -17.29
CA MET A 100 -2.67 6.53 -18.57
C MET A 100 -2.21 5.17 -19.13
N SER A 101 -1.03 4.69 -18.74
CA SER A 101 -0.50 3.40 -19.21
C SER A 101 -0.91 2.19 -18.37
N LEU A 102 -1.49 2.41 -17.19
CA LEU A 102 -1.89 1.35 -16.27
C LEU A 102 -2.91 0.39 -16.88
N LYS A 103 -2.64 -0.90 -16.71
CA LYS A 103 -3.57 -2.00 -17.03
C LYS A 103 -4.04 -2.68 -15.77
N GLU A 104 -5.17 -3.38 -15.87
CA GLU A 104 -5.74 -4.20 -14.79
C GLU A 104 -4.70 -5.15 -14.16
N GLN A 105 -3.92 -5.84 -15.00
CA GLN A 105 -2.91 -6.79 -14.54
C GLN A 105 -1.79 -6.14 -13.72
N ASP A 106 -1.48 -4.86 -13.96
CA ASP A 106 -0.42 -4.16 -13.22
C ASP A 106 -0.84 -3.96 -11.76
N ILE A 107 -2.11 -3.56 -11.54
CA ILE A 107 -2.70 -3.41 -10.20
C ILE A 107 -2.82 -4.77 -9.50
N LEU A 108 -3.38 -5.78 -10.18
CA LEU A 108 -3.55 -7.11 -9.60
C LEU A 108 -2.21 -7.78 -9.24
N LYS A 109 -1.16 -7.57 -10.04
CA LYS A 109 0.18 -8.08 -9.75
C LYS A 109 0.79 -7.38 -8.54
N ALA A 110 0.69 -6.07 -8.46
CA ALA A 110 1.21 -5.31 -7.33
C ALA A 110 0.50 -5.68 -6.02
N GLU A 111 -0.83 -5.88 -6.05
CA GLU A 111 -1.59 -6.38 -4.91
C GLU A 111 -1.12 -7.77 -4.43
N LYS A 112 -0.88 -8.69 -5.37
CA LYS A 112 -0.35 -10.03 -5.04
C LYS A 112 1.04 -9.94 -4.41
N GLN A 113 1.89 -9.04 -4.92
CA GLN A 113 3.23 -8.85 -4.38
C GLN A 113 3.18 -8.27 -2.96
N ILE A 114 2.34 -7.25 -2.72
CA ILE A 114 2.14 -6.68 -1.39
C ILE A 114 1.67 -7.75 -0.41
N ALA A 115 0.64 -8.54 -0.77
CA ALA A 115 0.13 -9.59 0.09
C ALA A 115 1.20 -10.64 0.44
N TRP A 116 2.03 -11.03 -0.54
CA TRP A 116 3.14 -11.96 -0.31
C TRP A 116 4.21 -11.39 0.63
N GLU A 117 4.55 -10.11 0.48
CA GLU A 117 5.55 -9.41 1.31
C GLU A 117 5.07 -9.17 2.74
N VAL A 118 3.78 -8.88 2.92
CA VAL A 118 3.14 -8.83 4.25
C VAL A 118 3.28 -10.19 4.93
N GLU A 119 2.96 -11.28 4.22
CA GLU A 119 3.02 -12.63 4.79
C GLU A 119 4.45 -13.02 5.17
N ASN A 120 5.43 -12.74 4.31
CA ASN A 120 6.84 -12.91 4.65
C ASN A 120 7.24 -12.06 5.87
N SER A 121 6.74 -10.83 5.95
CA SER A 121 7.00 -9.93 7.08
C SER A 121 6.41 -10.45 8.38
N LYS A 122 5.24 -11.09 8.35
CA LYS A 122 4.66 -11.78 9.51
C LYS A 122 5.53 -12.95 9.96
N MET A 123 6.00 -13.78 9.04
CA MET A 123 6.87 -14.92 9.36
C MET A 123 8.20 -14.45 9.99
N ASP A 124 8.79 -13.39 9.45
CA ASP A 124 9.98 -12.75 10.04
C ASP A 124 9.69 -12.17 11.41
N LEU A 125 8.54 -11.53 11.59
CA LEU A 125 8.11 -10.97 12.88
C LEU A 125 7.90 -12.06 13.93
N ILE A 126 7.32 -13.20 13.57
CA ILE A 126 7.23 -14.40 14.44
C ILE A 126 8.63 -14.82 14.88
N ASN A 127 9.54 -15.03 13.92
CA ASN A 127 10.91 -15.46 14.20
C ASN A 127 11.66 -14.47 15.11
N ARG A 128 11.46 -13.17 14.91
CA ARG A 128 12.05 -12.12 15.74
C ARG A 128 11.44 -12.11 17.14
N ALA A 129 10.11 -12.19 17.24
CA ALA A 129 9.40 -12.23 18.53
C ALA A 129 9.83 -13.44 19.37
N CYS A 130 10.02 -14.62 18.76
CA CYS A 130 10.56 -15.81 19.43
C CYS A 130 11.94 -15.58 20.08
N ARG A 131 12.73 -14.62 19.57
CA ARG A 131 14.06 -14.28 20.07
C ARG A 131 14.06 -13.04 21.00
N ASP A 132 12.98 -12.28 21.03
CA ASP A 132 12.86 -11.03 21.77
C ASP A 132 11.61 -11.04 22.66
N LYS A 133 11.82 -11.28 23.96
CA LYS A 133 10.75 -11.33 24.97
C LYS A 133 9.98 -10.01 25.11
N LYS A 134 10.61 -8.86 24.83
CA LYS A 134 9.93 -7.56 24.88
C LYS A 134 8.97 -7.44 23.70
N LEU A 135 9.43 -7.77 22.51
CA LEU A 135 8.61 -7.78 21.30
C LEU A 135 7.48 -8.81 21.40
N MET A 136 7.76 -10.01 21.90
CA MET A 136 6.75 -11.04 22.15
C MET A 136 5.66 -10.56 23.10
N LYS A 137 6.04 -9.94 24.23
CA LYS A 137 5.10 -9.33 25.17
C LYS A 137 4.32 -8.18 24.55
N LYS A 138 4.95 -7.37 23.69
CA LYS A 138 4.29 -6.27 22.98
C LYS A 138 3.20 -6.76 22.03
N ILE A 139 3.47 -7.86 21.32
CA ILE A 139 2.54 -8.46 20.36
C ILE A 139 1.40 -9.22 21.07
N THR A 140 1.72 -10.02 22.09
CA THR A 140 0.76 -10.97 22.69
C THR A 140 0.18 -10.52 24.02
N GLY A 141 0.74 -9.49 24.64
CA GLY A 141 0.46 -9.10 26.03
C GLY A 141 1.15 -9.98 27.08
N GLU A 142 1.79 -11.08 26.68
CA GLU A 142 2.32 -12.12 27.57
C GLU A 142 3.82 -12.34 27.37
N THR A 143 4.51 -12.69 28.46
CA THR A 143 5.96 -12.93 28.39
C THR A 143 6.33 -14.28 27.77
N ASN A 144 5.43 -15.28 27.81
CA ASN A 144 5.62 -16.62 27.22
C ASN A 144 4.26 -17.18 26.73
N PRO A 145 3.64 -16.59 25.69
CA PRO A 145 2.50 -17.17 24.98
C PRO A 145 2.87 -18.51 24.31
N THR A 146 1.87 -19.32 23.95
CA THR A 146 2.08 -20.46 23.04
C THR A 146 2.34 -19.98 21.62
N ASP A 147 2.99 -20.80 20.79
CA ASP A 147 3.27 -20.47 19.39
C ASP A 147 1.98 -20.14 18.60
N GLU A 148 0.91 -20.89 18.86
CA GLU A 148 -0.42 -20.65 18.28
C GLU A 148 -0.99 -19.28 18.67
N LYS A 149 -0.76 -18.85 19.92
CA LYS A 149 -1.22 -17.56 20.42
C LYS A 149 -0.40 -16.41 19.85
N LEU A 150 0.91 -16.60 19.67
CA LEU A 150 1.78 -15.64 18.98
C LEU A 150 1.37 -15.48 17.52
N ALA A 151 1.19 -16.59 16.79
CA ALA A 151 0.75 -16.56 15.40
C ALA A 151 -0.62 -15.88 15.26
N SER A 152 -1.59 -16.24 16.11
CA SER A 152 -2.92 -15.61 16.11
C SER A 152 -2.90 -14.13 16.45
N ALA A 153 -2.01 -13.70 17.36
CA ALA A 153 -1.85 -12.28 17.67
C ALA A 153 -1.28 -11.50 16.48
N ILE A 154 -0.29 -12.07 15.79
CA ILE A 154 0.32 -11.46 14.59
C ILE A 154 -0.66 -11.40 13.42
N ASP A 155 -1.52 -12.41 13.26
CA ASP A 155 -2.55 -12.40 12.22
C ASP A 155 -3.64 -11.35 12.44
N LYS A 156 -3.82 -10.88 13.67
CA LYS A 156 -4.75 -9.79 14.01
C LYS A 156 -4.14 -8.40 13.82
N LEU A 157 -2.82 -8.31 13.62
CA LEU A 157 -2.16 -7.04 13.32
C LEU A 157 -2.53 -6.60 11.91
N ASP A 158 -2.76 -5.30 11.74
CA ASP A 158 -2.84 -4.73 10.40
C ASP A 158 -1.45 -4.76 9.71
N GLU A 159 -1.46 -4.63 8.39
CA GLU A 159 -0.26 -4.74 7.57
C GLU A 159 0.81 -3.69 7.94
N GLU A 160 0.39 -2.52 8.43
CA GLU A 160 1.28 -1.43 8.85
C GLU A 160 1.98 -1.75 10.19
N GLN A 161 1.23 -2.29 11.14
CA GLN A 161 1.73 -2.75 12.42
C GLN A 161 2.73 -3.89 12.24
N VAL A 162 2.46 -4.85 11.35
CA VAL A 162 3.39 -5.95 11.03
C VAL A 162 4.75 -5.40 10.62
N VAL A 163 4.77 -4.40 9.75
CA VAL A 163 6.02 -3.84 9.21
C VAL A 163 6.74 -2.96 10.23
N THR A 164 5.98 -2.13 10.93
CA THR A 164 6.51 -1.28 12.00
C THR A 164 7.23 -2.13 13.05
N LEU A 165 6.56 -3.19 13.53
CA LEU A 165 7.11 -4.11 14.52
C LEU A 165 8.25 -4.96 13.95
N ARG A 166 8.15 -5.40 12.68
CA ARG A 166 9.22 -6.16 12.01
C ARG A 166 10.52 -5.38 11.97
N PHE A 167 10.47 -4.09 11.67
CA PHE A 167 11.65 -3.22 11.56
C PHE A 167 11.98 -2.46 12.86
N GLY A 168 11.14 -2.55 13.90
CA GLY A 168 11.35 -1.84 15.16
C GLY A 168 11.22 -0.32 15.04
N LEU A 169 10.37 0.15 14.12
CA LEU A 169 10.14 1.58 13.83
C LEU A 169 9.27 2.26 14.90
N ASP A 170 8.68 1.47 15.78
CA ASP A 170 7.89 1.86 16.94
C ASP A 170 8.72 2.19 18.18
N GLU A 171 10.02 1.90 18.14
CA GLU A 171 10.96 2.30 19.19
C GLU A 171 11.70 3.57 18.76
N PRO A 172 11.90 4.56 19.66
CA PRO A 172 12.75 5.69 19.36
C PRO A 172 14.12 5.18 18.95
N THR A 173 14.56 5.55 17.75
CA THR A 173 15.86 5.12 17.25
C THR A 173 16.93 5.55 18.26
N LYS A 174 17.87 4.65 18.57
CA LYS A 174 19.03 4.95 19.45
C LYS A 174 19.92 6.09 18.94
N PHE A 175 19.58 6.71 17.80
CA PHE A 175 20.30 7.79 17.16
C PHE A 175 19.76 9.20 17.49
N GLU A 176 18.67 9.35 18.24
CA GLU A 176 18.18 10.67 18.71
C GLU A 176 18.70 11.10 20.09
N GLN A 177 19.86 10.60 20.49
CA GLN A 177 20.67 11.21 21.56
C GLN A 177 22.14 11.30 21.11
N GLY A 178 22.37 11.97 19.98
CA GLY A 178 23.67 12.61 19.77
C GLY A 178 23.85 13.72 20.81
N PRO A 179 25.08 14.00 21.27
CA PRO A 179 25.30 15.04 22.27
C PRO A 179 24.69 16.35 21.76
N THR A 180 23.88 17.01 22.60
CA THR A 180 23.62 18.44 22.45
C THR A 180 24.99 19.10 22.37
N LEU A 181 25.37 19.54 21.17
CA LEU A 181 26.46 20.49 21.02
C LEU A 181 25.95 21.78 21.66
N ASP A 182 26.28 21.94 22.94
CA ASP A 182 26.24 23.23 23.61
C ASP A 182 27.21 24.13 22.84
N PHE A 183 26.65 24.96 21.95
CA PHE A 183 27.38 26.07 21.40
C PHE A 183 27.49 27.13 22.51
N GLU A 184 28.55 27.03 23.31
CA GLU A 184 29.13 28.22 23.91
C GLU A 184 30.01 28.92 22.87
N PHE A 185 29.76 30.23 22.75
CA PHE A 185 30.47 31.33 22.09
C PHE A 185 29.80 31.92 20.84
#